data_AF-A0A6M0JBG7-F1
#
_entry.id   AF-A0A6M0JBG7-F1
#
_cell.length_a   1.000
_cell.length_b   1.000
_cell.length_c   1.000
_cell.angle_alpha   90.00
_cell.angle_beta   90.00
_cell.angle_gamma   90.00
#
_symmetry.space_group_name_H-M   'P 1'
#
loop_
_entity.id
_entity.type
_entity.pdbx_description
1 polymer ?
#
loop_
_entity_poly.entity_id
_entity_poly.type
_entity_poly.pdbx_seq_one_letter_code
_entity_poly.pdbx_strand_id
1 'polypeptide(L)'
;MVSPSKYWQMQVLPIGEEVQLKKYREIGRAKEFFKIQFPYVNSKPTLSTEENKQVQSILWRMFHFGDDIYQRAIAGLCLRCYLSHRIVITCKTIPHIYNVSAENLFRYTDLLPFVLNDDGTALVVLDSEAKTQQIFNLHDGTTRAIAKGGEIFSVEILRKFNPNLGSNESLDNWATRLIRQNEDIKSFLWEFGLATPSDWGLLCKSIPRSLSNIFIAADHELIKVFQKVYQRDRIKTSQKGRCSEPTQSQLQEMLELLQQENITLASNELIYHLKRIAEILRQDWLYRKTGNIKTVPTELYDNFSNNYLPNPELPNYTDRDPEDIEFEKLQEICKGMFEKVLYQTVAEVIKQRIEDLGKSRGYKNFAHQFPEGLRLYYQENMSLSEIGKLWKIEWSKARRIFQLENFLVTVQYRNEEIFLDYLLKSLNQSRLTKITHQPDYLKNIAAEIREFGWNKTFKEAKAELLASKKQMKNSLFAQTIRIYLSDSSHAA
;
A
#
# COMPACT_ATOMS: atom_id res chain seq x y z
N MET A 1 -41.34 -18.24 -12.53
CA MET A 1 -42.70 -18.32 -11.93
C MET A 1 -42.66 -17.70 -10.54
N VAL A 2 -43.66 -16.90 -10.17
CA VAL A 2 -43.68 -16.14 -8.91
C VAL A 2 -45.00 -16.34 -8.17
N SER A 3 -44.97 -16.63 -6.86
CA SER A 3 -46.21 -16.71 -6.09
C SER A 3 -46.86 -15.33 -5.95
N PRO A 4 -48.17 -15.18 -6.23
CA PRO A 4 -48.89 -13.93 -6.02
C PRO A 4 -48.79 -13.40 -4.59
N SER A 5 -48.62 -14.29 -3.60
CA SER A 5 -48.58 -13.89 -2.19
C SER A 5 -47.47 -12.92 -1.84
N LYS A 6 -46.43 -12.83 -2.67
CA LYS A 6 -45.36 -11.83 -2.52
C LYS A 6 -45.88 -10.39 -2.58
N TYR A 7 -47.03 -10.12 -3.19
CA TYR A 7 -47.61 -8.78 -3.25
C TYR A 7 -48.38 -8.37 -1.97
N TRP A 8 -48.55 -9.27 -1.01
CA TRP A 8 -49.19 -8.96 0.27
C TRP A 8 -48.52 -9.61 1.48
N GLN A 9 -47.46 -10.37 1.28
CA GLN A 9 -46.58 -10.86 2.33
C GLN A 9 -45.29 -10.06 2.27
N MET A 10 -44.94 -9.38 3.37
CA MET A 10 -43.72 -8.58 3.46
C MET A 10 -42.68 -9.30 4.32
N GLN A 11 -41.44 -9.37 3.83
CA GLN A 11 -40.29 -9.73 4.66
C GLN A 11 -39.99 -8.56 5.58
N VAL A 12 -39.87 -8.83 6.88
CA VAL A 12 -39.56 -7.82 7.90
C VAL A 12 -38.30 -8.21 8.64
N LEU A 13 -37.59 -7.22 9.19
CA LEU A 13 -36.45 -7.50 10.06
C LEU A 13 -36.93 -8.29 11.29
N PRO A 14 -36.26 -9.40 11.66
CA PRO A 14 -36.53 -10.06 12.92
C PRO A 14 -36.07 -9.16 14.06
N ILE A 15 -37.00 -8.69 14.90
CA ILE A 15 -36.71 -7.89 16.10
C ILE A 15 -37.02 -8.77 17.32
N GLY A 16 -36.06 -8.94 18.24
CA GLY A 16 -36.24 -9.67 19.51
C GLY A 16 -36.11 -11.21 19.40
N GLU A 17 -36.67 -11.94 20.37
CA GLU A 17 -36.60 -13.42 20.48
C GLU A 17 -37.40 -14.18 19.40
N GLU A 18 -38.16 -13.49 18.55
CA GLU A 18 -38.97 -14.07 17.46
C GLU A 18 -38.15 -14.46 16.21
N VAL A 19 -36.84 -14.71 16.34
CA VAL A 19 -35.94 -15.12 15.24
C VAL A 19 -36.41 -16.42 14.55
N GLN A 20 -37.27 -17.22 15.20
CA GLN A 20 -37.59 -18.57 14.74
C GLN A 20 -39.01 -18.78 14.16
N LEU A 21 -39.98 -17.88 14.35
CA LEU A 21 -41.39 -18.27 14.15
C LEU A 21 -42.12 -17.69 12.91
N LYS A 22 -41.86 -16.46 12.45
CA LYS A 22 -42.41 -15.98 11.15
C LYS A 22 -41.47 -15.01 10.43
N LYS A 23 -40.94 -15.45 9.28
CA LYS A 23 -40.05 -14.65 8.39
C LYS A 23 -40.80 -13.61 7.56
N TYR A 24 -42.13 -13.61 7.57
CA TYR A 24 -42.95 -12.70 6.77
C TYR A 24 -44.24 -12.33 7.49
N ARG A 25 -44.70 -11.09 7.27
CA ARG A 25 -45.95 -10.53 7.77
C ARG A 25 -46.96 -10.46 6.64
N GLU A 26 -48.16 -11.01 6.85
CA GLU A 26 -49.27 -10.79 5.92
C GLU A 26 -49.88 -9.41 6.14
N ILE A 27 -50.04 -8.64 5.07
CA ILE A 27 -50.57 -7.29 5.07
C ILE A 27 -52.00 -7.33 4.51
N GLY A 28 -52.99 -7.34 5.41
CA GLY A 28 -54.41 -7.54 5.07
C GLY A 28 -54.94 -6.59 3.98
N ARG A 29 -54.74 -5.28 4.15
CA ARG A 29 -55.14 -4.26 3.17
C ARG A 29 -54.51 -4.44 1.79
N ALA A 30 -53.24 -4.88 1.72
CA ALA A 30 -52.57 -5.15 0.45
C ALA A 30 -53.15 -6.39 -0.21
N LYS A 31 -53.50 -7.42 0.58
CA LYS A 31 -54.15 -8.64 0.09
C LYS A 31 -55.52 -8.34 -0.49
N GLU A 32 -56.37 -7.62 0.24
CA GLU A 32 -57.71 -7.25 -0.21
C GLU A 32 -57.66 -6.44 -1.51
N PHE A 33 -56.85 -5.38 -1.54
CA PHE A 33 -56.67 -4.56 -2.73
C PHE A 33 -56.14 -5.36 -3.93
N PHE A 34 -55.11 -6.20 -3.72
CA PHE A 34 -54.54 -7.01 -4.79
C PHE A 34 -55.57 -7.98 -5.37
N LYS A 35 -56.40 -8.60 -4.52
CA LYS A 35 -57.47 -9.52 -4.95
C LYS A 35 -58.54 -8.83 -5.77
N ILE A 36 -58.87 -7.58 -5.45
CA ILE A 36 -59.86 -6.77 -6.18
C ILE A 36 -59.28 -6.35 -7.53
N GLN A 37 -58.03 -5.91 -7.57
CA GLN A 37 -57.40 -5.39 -8.79
C GLN A 37 -57.02 -6.50 -9.78
N PHE A 38 -56.69 -7.70 -9.28
CA PHE A 38 -56.23 -8.83 -10.09
C PHE A 38 -57.02 -10.12 -9.80
N PRO A 39 -58.35 -10.16 -10.03
CA PRO A 39 -59.19 -11.29 -9.65
C PRO A 39 -58.80 -12.58 -10.37
N TYR A 40 -58.28 -12.48 -11.60
CA TYR A 40 -57.79 -13.61 -12.41
C TYR A 40 -56.56 -14.31 -11.80
N VAL A 41 -55.88 -13.68 -10.84
CA VAL A 41 -54.69 -14.23 -10.17
C VAL A 41 -55.06 -15.08 -8.96
N ASN A 42 -56.25 -14.88 -8.38
CA ASN A 42 -56.65 -15.54 -7.13
C ASN A 42 -56.71 -17.07 -7.19
N SER A 43 -56.95 -17.62 -8.39
CA SER A 43 -57.01 -19.06 -8.63
C SER A 43 -55.67 -19.67 -9.04
N LYS A 44 -54.61 -18.86 -9.22
CA LYS A 44 -53.31 -19.34 -9.70
C LYS A 44 -52.29 -19.48 -8.56
N PRO A 45 -51.61 -20.64 -8.43
CA PRO A 45 -50.56 -20.80 -7.43
C PRO A 45 -49.31 -19.97 -7.76
N THR A 46 -49.07 -19.71 -9.05
CA THR A 46 -47.91 -18.95 -9.55
C THR A 46 -48.26 -18.13 -10.79
N LEU A 47 -47.61 -16.97 -10.91
CA LEU A 47 -47.59 -16.11 -12.10
C LEU A 47 -46.44 -16.50 -13.03
N SER A 48 -46.71 -16.49 -14.34
CA SER A 48 -45.66 -16.47 -15.35
C SER A 48 -44.86 -15.17 -15.30
N THR A 49 -43.70 -15.13 -15.99
CA THR A 49 -42.86 -13.93 -16.04
C THR A 49 -43.59 -12.73 -16.65
N GLU A 50 -44.38 -12.96 -17.71
CA GLU A 50 -45.11 -11.90 -18.41
C GLU A 50 -46.28 -11.38 -17.55
N GLU A 51 -47.06 -12.27 -16.93
CA GLU A 51 -48.14 -11.86 -16.02
C GLU A 51 -47.60 -11.06 -14.83
N ASN A 52 -46.47 -11.48 -14.27
CA ASN A 52 -45.82 -10.76 -13.18
C ASN A 52 -45.37 -9.36 -13.62
N LYS A 53 -44.81 -9.24 -14.82
CA LYS A 53 -44.41 -7.94 -15.39
C LYS A 53 -45.61 -7.02 -15.61
N GLN A 54 -46.73 -7.56 -16.09
CA GLN A 54 -47.98 -6.82 -16.27
C GLN A 54 -48.54 -6.32 -14.93
N VAL A 55 -48.62 -7.19 -13.92
CA VAL A 55 -49.03 -6.82 -12.55
C VAL A 55 -48.16 -5.68 -12.01
N GLN A 56 -46.83 -5.80 -12.13
CA GLN A 56 -45.90 -4.76 -11.69
C GLN A 56 -46.11 -3.43 -12.42
N SER A 57 -46.34 -3.48 -13.73
CA SER A 57 -46.56 -2.28 -14.55
C SER A 57 -47.85 -1.56 -14.18
N ILE A 58 -48.93 -2.32 -13.93
CA ILE A 58 -50.22 -1.78 -13.50
C ILE A 58 -50.11 -1.14 -12.11
N LEU A 59 -49.56 -1.87 -11.13
CA LEU A 59 -49.36 -1.36 -9.78
C LEU A 59 -48.45 -0.11 -9.77
N TRP A 60 -47.40 -0.11 -10.58
CA TRP A 60 -46.47 1.01 -10.68
C TRP A 60 -47.17 2.24 -11.27
N ARG A 61 -47.99 2.06 -12.30
CA ARG A 61 -48.80 3.15 -12.88
C ARG A 61 -49.79 3.71 -11.86
N MET A 62 -50.46 2.85 -11.08
CA MET A 62 -51.37 3.29 -10.02
C MET A 62 -50.62 4.04 -8.91
N PHE A 63 -49.42 3.61 -8.53
CA PHE A 63 -48.61 4.28 -7.51
C PHE A 63 -48.18 5.70 -7.93
N HIS A 64 -47.70 5.85 -9.18
CA HIS A 64 -47.20 7.12 -9.71
C HIS A 64 -48.30 8.07 -10.18
N PHE A 65 -49.35 7.55 -10.83
CA PHE A 65 -50.32 8.34 -11.58
C PHE A 65 -51.78 8.07 -11.19
N GLY A 66 -52.06 7.30 -10.14
CA GLY A 66 -53.44 7.10 -9.68
C GLY A 66 -54.04 8.42 -9.17
N ASP A 67 -55.33 8.64 -9.42
CA ASP A 67 -56.02 9.86 -8.94
C ASP A 67 -56.31 9.80 -7.43
N ASP A 68 -56.68 8.62 -6.94
CA ASP A 68 -56.97 8.39 -5.53
C ASP A 68 -55.68 8.11 -4.72
N ILE A 69 -55.37 9.02 -3.78
CA ILE A 69 -54.18 8.94 -2.91
C ILE A 69 -54.14 7.64 -2.11
N TYR A 70 -55.29 7.14 -1.66
CA TYR A 70 -55.35 5.88 -0.92
C TYR A 70 -54.97 4.70 -1.83
N GLN A 71 -55.54 4.63 -3.03
CA GLN A 71 -55.17 3.60 -4.01
C GLN A 71 -53.71 3.68 -4.43
N ARG A 72 -53.16 4.88 -4.62
CA ARG A 72 -51.72 5.06 -4.87
C ARG A 72 -50.90 4.42 -3.75
N ALA A 73 -51.22 4.75 -2.49
CA ALA A 73 -50.51 4.24 -1.33
C ALA A 73 -50.56 2.71 -1.22
N ILE A 74 -51.73 2.10 -1.46
CA ILE A 74 -51.90 0.65 -1.37
C ILE A 74 -51.23 -0.06 -2.56
N ALA A 75 -51.29 0.50 -3.77
CA ALA A 75 -50.57 -0.04 -4.92
C ALA A 75 -49.04 -0.04 -4.68
N GLY A 76 -48.52 1.06 -4.12
CA GLY A 76 -47.14 1.15 -3.66
C GLY A 76 -46.81 0.10 -2.59
N LEU A 77 -47.71 -0.11 -1.62
CA LEU A 77 -47.56 -1.13 -0.59
C LEU A 77 -47.48 -2.55 -1.16
N CYS A 78 -48.29 -2.89 -2.17
CA CYS A 78 -48.20 -4.18 -2.85
C CYS A 78 -46.82 -4.40 -3.50
N LEU A 79 -46.29 -3.38 -4.16
CA LEU A 79 -44.95 -3.43 -4.77
C LEU A 79 -43.84 -3.49 -3.73
N ARG A 80 -43.98 -2.78 -2.60
CA ARG A 80 -43.03 -2.84 -1.48
C ARG A 80 -43.00 -4.23 -0.85
N CYS A 81 -44.16 -4.87 -0.67
CA CYS A 81 -44.24 -6.28 -0.27
C CYS A 81 -43.41 -7.14 -1.23
N TYR A 82 -43.64 -7.01 -2.54
CA TYR A 82 -42.89 -7.78 -3.55
C TYR A 82 -41.38 -7.53 -3.46
N LEU A 83 -40.97 -6.27 -3.36
CA LEU A 83 -39.56 -5.86 -3.27
C LEU A 83 -38.87 -6.37 -2.01
N SER A 84 -39.58 -6.49 -0.88
CA SER A 84 -39.01 -7.02 0.37
C SER A 84 -38.40 -8.43 0.17
N HIS A 85 -39.05 -9.29 -0.62
CA HIS A 85 -38.51 -10.61 -0.98
C HIS A 85 -37.26 -10.49 -1.85
N ARG A 86 -37.26 -9.56 -2.80
CA ARG A 86 -36.12 -9.33 -3.70
C ARG A 86 -34.91 -8.76 -2.97
N ILE A 87 -35.15 -7.91 -1.97
CA ILE A 87 -34.12 -7.39 -1.06
C ILE A 87 -33.44 -8.55 -0.34
N VAL A 88 -34.21 -9.40 0.35
CA VAL A 88 -33.67 -10.57 1.08
C VAL A 88 -32.90 -11.52 0.16
N ILE A 89 -33.44 -11.82 -1.03
CA ILE A 89 -32.76 -12.68 -2.01
C ILE A 89 -31.42 -12.06 -2.43
N THR A 90 -31.40 -10.77 -2.77
CA THR A 90 -30.17 -10.09 -3.19
C THR A 90 -29.15 -10.07 -2.07
N CYS A 91 -29.55 -9.75 -0.83
CA CYS A 91 -28.67 -9.75 0.33
C CYS A 91 -28.05 -11.14 0.56
N LYS A 92 -28.79 -12.23 0.35
CA LYS A 92 -28.24 -13.59 0.41
C LYS A 92 -27.13 -13.85 -0.61
N THR A 93 -27.17 -13.19 -1.76
CA THR A 93 -26.12 -13.36 -2.79
C THR A 93 -24.84 -12.62 -2.48
N ILE A 94 -24.87 -11.59 -1.64
CA ILE A 94 -23.70 -10.72 -1.39
C ILE A 94 -22.59 -11.47 -0.64
N PRO A 95 -22.85 -12.22 0.45
CA PRO A 95 -21.82 -13.02 1.11
C PRO A 95 -21.15 -14.02 0.16
N HIS A 96 -21.89 -14.66 -0.75
CA HIS A 96 -21.30 -15.59 -1.72
C HIS A 96 -20.32 -14.94 -2.70
N ILE A 97 -20.41 -13.61 -2.90
CA ILE A 97 -19.50 -12.86 -3.77
C ILE A 97 -18.22 -12.47 -3.03
N TYR A 98 -18.29 -12.22 -1.73
CA TYR A 98 -17.19 -11.61 -0.98
C TYR A 98 -16.57 -12.52 0.10
N ASN A 99 -17.29 -13.46 0.67
CA ASN A 99 -16.75 -14.48 1.60
C ASN A 99 -16.19 -15.66 0.79
N VAL A 100 -15.13 -15.41 0.02
CA VAL A 100 -14.45 -16.44 -0.79
C VAL A 100 -13.42 -17.20 0.06
N SER A 101 -12.93 -16.59 1.15
CA SER A 101 -12.04 -17.18 2.16
C SER A 101 -12.79 -18.00 3.21
N ALA A 102 -12.09 -18.91 3.90
CA ALA A 102 -12.66 -19.81 4.91
C ALA A 102 -13.34 -19.07 6.09
N GLU A 103 -12.95 -17.82 6.35
CA GLU A 103 -13.56 -16.96 7.36
C GLU A 103 -14.79 -16.25 6.78
N ASN A 104 -15.98 -16.63 7.27
CA ASN A 104 -17.22 -15.94 6.94
C ASN A 104 -17.29 -14.59 7.67
N LEU A 105 -16.73 -13.54 7.05
CA LEU A 105 -16.61 -12.19 7.63
C LEU A 105 -17.95 -11.58 8.06
N PHE A 106 -19.01 -11.84 7.31
CA PHE A 106 -20.37 -11.38 7.61
C PHE A 106 -21.43 -12.31 7.02
N ARG A 107 -22.66 -12.21 7.52
CA ARG A 107 -23.84 -12.92 7.04
C ARG A 107 -24.79 -11.97 6.32
N TYR A 108 -25.69 -12.53 5.50
CA TYR A 108 -26.69 -11.72 4.80
C TYR A 108 -27.63 -10.97 5.76
N THR A 109 -27.81 -11.47 6.99
CA THR A 109 -28.62 -10.85 8.04
C THR A 109 -28.05 -9.51 8.47
N ASP A 110 -26.73 -9.35 8.40
CA ASP A 110 -26.03 -8.13 8.82
C ASP A 110 -26.26 -7.01 7.79
N LEU A 111 -26.63 -7.37 6.55
CA LEU A 111 -26.96 -6.42 5.50
C LEU A 111 -28.41 -5.94 5.54
N LEU A 112 -29.32 -6.72 6.15
CA LEU A 112 -30.75 -6.42 6.10
C LEU A 112 -31.12 -5.08 6.74
N PRO A 113 -30.55 -4.66 7.89
CA PRO A 113 -30.89 -3.38 8.52
C PRO A 113 -30.73 -2.16 7.61
N PHE A 114 -29.82 -2.21 6.65
CA PHE A 114 -29.52 -1.10 5.74
C PHE A 114 -30.56 -0.93 4.61
N VAL A 115 -31.30 -1.98 4.27
CA VAL A 115 -32.15 -2.00 3.06
C VAL A 115 -33.56 -2.55 3.29
N LEU A 116 -33.79 -3.25 4.38
CA LEU A 116 -35.09 -3.80 4.77
C LEU A 116 -35.71 -2.95 5.90
N ASN A 117 -35.78 -1.64 5.70
CA ASN A 117 -36.29 -0.67 6.67
C ASN A 117 -37.81 -0.44 6.57
N ASP A 118 -38.54 -1.44 6.06
CA ASP A 118 -39.98 -1.37 5.80
C ASP A 118 -40.71 -2.49 6.54
N ASP A 119 -41.74 -2.15 7.31
CA ASP A 119 -42.57 -3.09 8.06
C ASP A 119 -44.02 -3.18 7.53
N GLY A 120 -44.32 -2.43 6.47
CA GLY A 120 -45.60 -2.41 5.77
C GLY A 120 -46.71 -1.65 6.49
N THR A 121 -46.41 -0.96 7.60
CA THR A 121 -47.41 -0.22 8.39
C THR A 121 -47.66 1.19 7.84
N ALA A 122 -46.63 1.86 7.32
CA ALA A 122 -46.76 3.17 6.71
C ALA A 122 -47.34 3.09 5.29
N LEU A 123 -48.40 3.85 5.04
CA LEU A 123 -48.90 4.14 3.70
C LEU A 123 -48.07 5.27 3.11
N VAL A 124 -47.28 4.98 2.09
CA VAL A 124 -46.34 5.95 1.51
C VAL A 124 -46.74 6.24 0.08
N VAL A 125 -46.76 7.53 -0.26
CA VAL A 125 -46.95 8.06 -1.60
C VAL A 125 -45.77 8.95 -1.98
N LEU A 126 -45.64 9.25 -3.27
CA LEU A 126 -44.70 10.27 -3.75
C LEU A 126 -45.41 11.62 -3.84
N ASP A 127 -44.65 12.70 -3.63
CA ASP A 127 -45.13 14.05 -3.91
C ASP A 127 -45.52 14.24 -5.39
N SER A 128 -46.08 15.41 -5.72
CA SER A 128 -46.51 15.75 -7.08
C SER A 128 -45.38 15.72 -8.12
N GLU A 129 -44.12 15.84 -7.70
CA GLU A 129 -42.95 15.83 -8.57
C GLU A 129 -42.22 14.48 -8.60
N ALA A 130 -42.74 13.47 -7.90
CA ALA A 130 -42.09 12.18 -7.67
C ALA A 130 -40.66 12.27 -7.07
N LYS A 131 -40.38 13.31 -6.28
CA LYS A 131 -39.07 13.58 -5.68
C LYS A 131 -38.97 13.12 -4.23
N THR A 132 -39.99 13.39 -3.43
CA THR A 132 -39.99 13.08 -1.99
C THR A 132 -41.06 12.07 -1.59
N GLN A 133 -40.80 11.35 -0.51
CA GLN A 133 -41.73 10.38 0.07
C GLN A 133 -42.61 11.07 1.12
N GLN A 134 -43.90 10.75 1.11
CA GLN A 134 -44.88 11.27 2.06
C GLN A 134 -45.68 10.13 2.67
N ILE A 135 -45.92 10.19 3.99
CA ILE A 135 -46.82 9.28 4.69
C ILE A 135 -48.25 9.81 4.55
N PHE A 136 -49.13 8.96 4.05
CA PHE A 136 -50.57 9.20 4.00
C PHE A 136 -51.23 8.75 5.29
N ASN A 137 -51.94 9.68 5.94
CA ASN A 137 -52.69 9.42 7.16
C ASN A 137 -54.16 9.13 6.80
N LEU A 138 -54.60 7.91 7.12
CA LEU A 138 -55.97 7.46 6.87
C LEU A 138 -57.04 8.26 7.63
N HIS A 139 -56.69 8.77 8.82
CA HIS A 139 -57.65 9.41 9.71
C HIS A 139 -58.02 10.84 9.29
N ASP A 140 -57.05 11.60 8.76
CA ASP A 140 -57.24 13.01 8.38
C ASP A 140 -57.16 13.23 6.86
N GLY A 141 -56.81 12.20 6.08
CA GLY A 141 -56.65 12.28 4.63
C GLY A 141 -55.44 13.11 4.19
N THR A 142 -54.58 13.52 5.12
CA THR A 142 -53.43 14.38 4.84
C THR A 142 -52.17 13.57 4.54
N THR A 143 -51.24 14.21 3.84
CA THR A 143 -49.89 13.68 3.64
C THR A 143 -48.87 14.48 4.43
N ARG A 144 -47.85 13.79 4.97
CA ARG A 144 -46.73 14.43 5.68
C ARG A 144 -45.41 13.95 5.10
N ALA A 145 -44.49 14.86 4.85
CA ALA A 145 -43.17 14.51 4.34
C ALA A 145 -42.41 13.63 5.34
N ILE A 146 -41.72 12.62 4.84
CA ILE A 146 -40.82 11.79 5.65
C ILE A 146 -39.55 12.60 5.93
N ALA A 147 -39.10 12.60 7.19
CA ALA A 147 -37.86 13.25 7.58
C ALA A 147 -36.65 12.59 6.89
N LYS A 148 -35.62 13.38 6.60
CA LYS A 148 -34.38 12.89 6.00
C LYS A 148 -33.73 11.82 6.89
N GLY A 149 -33.40 10.66 6.32
CA GLY A 149 -32.90 9.48 7.01
C GLY A 149 -34.00 8.48 7.41
N GLY A 150 -35.28 8.85 7.30
CA GLY A 150 -36.42 7.97 7.53
C GLY A 150 -37.02 7.39 6.25
N GLU A 151 -36.45 7.68 5.09
CA GLU A 151 -37.00 7.25 3.80
C GLU A 151 -36.99 5.73 3.65
N ILE A 152 -38.07 5.18 3.10
CA ILE A 152 -38.17 3.74 2.91
C ILE A 152 -37.41 3.36 1.64
N PHE A 153 -36.46 2.43 1.76
CA PHE A 153 -35.58 2.05 0.66
C PHE A 153 -36.32 1.39 -0.50
N SER A 154 -37.33 0.56 -0.20
CA SER A 154 -38.19 -0.06 -1.23
C SER A 154 -38.95 0.98 -2.05
N VAL A 155 -39.33 2.12 -1.45
CA VAL A 155 -39.96 3.25 -2.15
C VAL A 155 -38.95 3.98 -3.05
N GLU A 156 -37.69 4.15 -2.62
CA GLU A 156 -36.63 4.70 -3.47
C GLU A 156 -36.38 3.84 -4.72
N ILE A 157 -36.46 2.52 -4.60
CA ILE A 157 -36.38 1.60 -5.74
C ILE A 157 -37.51 1.91 -6.74
N LEU A 158 -38.75 2.01 -6.25
CA LEU A 158 -39.94 2.25 -7.08
C LEU A 158 -39.97 3.66 -7.69
N ARG A 159 -39.44 4.65 -6.99
CA ARG A 159 -39.34 6.04 -7.44
C ARG A 159 -38.42 6.16 -8.66
N LYS A 160 -37.29 5.45 -8.65
CA LYS A 160 -36.30 5.49 -9.74
C LYS A 160 -36.56 4.46 -10.84
N PHE A 161 -37.41 3.46 -10.59
CA PHE A 161 -37.77 2.44 -11.57
C PHE A 161 -38.72 3.00 -12.63
N ASN A 162 -38.49 2.66 -13.89
CA ASN A 162 -39.41 2.95 -14.98
C ASN A 162 -39.63 1.68 -15.83
N PRO A 163 -40.84 1.10 -15.82
CA PRO A 163 -41.14 -0.13 -16.55
C PRO A 163 -41.09 0.03 -18.08
N ASN A 164 -41.02 1.25 -18.61
CA ASN A 164 -40.99 1.55 -20.05
C ASN A 164 -39.56 1.64 -20.63
N LEU A 165 -38.52 1.59 -19.81
CA LEU A 165 -37.11 1.62 -20.25
C LEU A 165 -36.66 0.22 -20.75
N GLY A 166 -37.07 -0.13 -21.97
CA GLY A 166 -36.55 -1.27 -22.72
C GLY A 166 -36.93 -2.67 -22.21
N SER A 167 -36.82 -3.67 -23.07
CA SER A 167 -37.24 -5.06 -22.80
C SER A 167 -36.40 -5.80 -21.74
N ASN A 168 -35.21 -5.29 -21.40
CA ASN A 168 -34.22 -6.01 -20.57
C ASN A 168 -34.19 -5.61 -19.08
N GLU A 169 -34.88 -4.56 -18.65
CA GLU A 169 -34.80 -4.06 -17.27
C GLU A 169 -36.06 -4.39 -16.46
N SER A 170 -36.13 -5.62 -15.93
CA SER A 170 -37.19 -6.03 -15.00
C SER A 170 -37.03 -5.36 -13.62
N LEU A 171 -38.13 -5.26 -12.85
CA LEU A 171 -38.08 -4.74 -11.48
C LEU A 171 -37.08 -5.52 -10.61
N ASP A 172 -36.95 -6.83 -10.82
CA ASP A 172 -35.99 -7.68 -10.11
C ASP A 172 -34.53 -7.27 -10.39
N ASN A 173 -34.18 -7.05 -11.66
CA ASN A 173 -32.85 -6.63 -12.07
C ASN A 173 -32.53 -5.22 -11.57
N TRP A 174 -33.51 -4.33 -11.70
CA TRP A 174 -33.41 -2.95 -11.21
C TRP A 174 -33.19 -2.89 -9.70
N ALA A 175 -34.01 -3.60 -8.93
CA ALA A 175 -33.89 -3.68 -7.48
C ALA A 175 -32.53 -4.26 -7.09
N THR A 176 -32.10 -5.36 -7.72
CA THR A 176 -30.79 -5.99 -7.47
C THR A 176 -29.65 -4.99 -7.69
N ARG A 177 -29.72 -4.20 -8.76
CA ARG A 177 -28.73 -3.16 -9.07
C ARG A 177 -28.70 -2.07 -8.01
N LEU A 178 -29.86 -1.54 -7.59
CA LEU A 178 -29.92 -0.50 -6.57
C LEU A 178 -29.49 -1.00 -5.18
N ILE A 179 -29.85 -2.23 -4.79
CA ILE A 179 -29.40 -2.84 -3.53
C ILE A 179 -27.87 -2.92 -3.50
N ARG A 180 -27.24 -3.40 -4.58
CA ARG A 180 -25.77 -3.47 -4.68
C ARG A 180 -25.09 -2.09 -4.74
N GLN A 181 -25.85 -1.05 -5.09
CA GLN A 181 -25.37 0.33 -5.16
C GLN A 181 -25.68 1.13 -3.90
N ASN A 182 -26.42 0.57 -2.93
CA ASN A 182 -26.74 1.23 -1.66
C ASN A 182 -25.45 1.60 -0.91
N GLU A 183 -25.34 2.86 -0.49
CA GLU A 183 -24.13 3.39 0.12
C GLU A 183 -23.89 2.85 1.53
N ASP A 184 -24.93 2.50 2.28
CA ASP A 184 -24.80 1.92 3.62
C ASP A 184 -24.27 0.48 3.54
N ILE A 185 -24.79 -0.33 2.61
CA ILE A 185 -24.23 -1.65 2.31
C ILE A 185 -22.78 -1.54 1.85
N LYS A 186 -22.44 -0.57 0.98
CA LYS A 186 -21.05 -0.38 0.55
C LYS A 186 -20.17 0.01 1.71
N SER A 187 -20.62 0.93 2.56
CA SER A 187 -19.87 1.38 3.74
C SER A 187 -19.60 0.23 4.68
N PHE A 188 -20.61 -0.59 4.97
CA PHE A 188 -20.46 -1.82 5.73
C PHE A 188 -19.43 -2.77 5.09
N LEU A 189 -19.49 -3.00 3.77
CA LEU A 189 -18.50 -3.84 3.09
C LEU A 189 -17.08 -3.24 3.14
N TRP A 190 -16.95 -1.92 3.10
CA TRP A 190 -15.66 -1.22 3.19
C TRP A 190 -15.01 -1.37 4.56
N GLU A 191 -15.78 -1.51 5.64
CA GLU A 191 -15.24 -1.81 6.98
C GLU A 191 -14.44 -3.13 6.99
N PHE A 192 -14.84 -4.11 6.17
CA PHE A 192 -14.11 -5.36 5.96
C PHE A 192 -13.05 -5.27 4.84
N GLY A 193 -12.86 -4.09 4.23
CA GLY A 193 -11.99 -3.89 3.07
C GLY A 193 -12.48 -4.59 1.79
N LEU A 194 -13.76 -4.95 1.73
CA LEU A 194 -14.42 -5.57 0.58
C LEU A 194 -15.03 -4.53 -0.35
N ALA A 195 -15.47 -4.94 -1.53
CA ALA A 195 -16.09 -4.03 -2.53
C ALA A 195 -15.26 -2.77 -2.86
N THR A 196 -13.94 -2.85 -2.66
CA THR A 196 -13.00 -1.78 -2.99
C THR A 196 -12.78 -1.70 -4.49
N PRO A 197 -12.31 -0.54 -5.01
CA PRO A 197 -11.86 -0.47 -6.39
C PRO A 197 -10.72 -1.47 -6.65
N SER A 198 -10.67 -2.04 -7.85
CA SER A 198 -9.56 -2.92 -8.26
C SER A 198 -8.23 -2.16 -8.24
N ASP A 199 -7.12 -2.88 -8.08
CA ASP A 199 -5.77 -2.30 -8.09
C ASP A 199 -5.57 -1.34 -9.28
N TRP A 200 -5.92 -1.84 -10.46
CA TRP A 200 -5.80 -1.14 -11.74
C TRP A 200 -6.74 0.06 -11.84
N GLY A 201 -7.92 -0.03 -11.21
CA GLY A 201 -8.86 1.07 -11.11
C GLY A 201 -8.39 2.17 -10.16
N LEU A 202 -7.58 1.85 -9.15
CA LEU A 202 -6.94 2.81 -8.26
C LEU A 202 -5.79 3.53 -8.97
N LEU A 203 -4.93 2.78 -9.66
CA LEU A 203 -3.79 3.32 -10.41
C LEU A 203 -4.20 4.25 -11.56
N CYS A 204 -5.40 4.05 -12.12
CA CYS A 204 -5.96 4.96 -13.13
C CYS A 204 -6.46 6.31 -12.57
N LYS A 205 -6.54 6.47 -11.24
CA LYS A 205 -6.97 7.73 -10.61
C LYS A 205 -5.78 8.65 -10.35
N SER A 206 -6.06 9.94 -10.19
CA SER A 206 -5.04 10.89 -9.74
C SER A 206 -4.58 10.55 -8.32
N ILE A 207 -3.27 10.66 -8.11
CA ILE A 207 -2.65 10.48 -6.79
C ILE A 207 -3.11 11.65 -5.90
N PRO A 208 -3.71 11.38 -4.73
CA PRO A 208 -4.03 12.43 -3.79
C PRO A 208 -2.78 13.13 -3.26
N ARG A 209 -2.84 14.45 -3.06
CA ARG A 209 -1.71 15.26 -2.54
C ARG A 209 -1.17 14.77 -1.20
N SER A 210 -2.02 14.20 -0.36
CA SER A 210 -1.61 13.64 0.95
C SER A 210 -0.63 12.47 0.83
N LEU A 211 -0.64 11.75 -0.29
CA LEU A 211 0.23 10.61 -0.54
C LEU A 211 1.47 10.95 -1.36
N SER A 212 1.59 12.19 -1.85
CA SER A 212 2.74 12.62 -2.66
C SER A 212 4.07 12.51 -1.91
N ASN A 213 4.06 12.55 -0.57
CA ASN A 213 5.27 12.42 0.25
C ASN A 213 5.62 10.97 0.58
N ILE A 214 4.72 10.01 0.33
CA ILE A 214 4.92 8.58 0.62
C ILE A 214 5.56 7.88 -0.59
N PHE A 215 5.25 8.33 -1.80
CA PHE A 215 5.78 7.75 -3.02
C PHE A 215 7.17 8.32 -3.35
N ILE A 216 8.12 7.44 -3.67
CA ILE A 216 9.42 7.85 -4.20
C ILE A 216 9.30 8.27 -5.67
N ALA A 217 10.32 8.94 -6.21
CA ALA A 217 10.33 9.40 -7.60
C ALA A 217 10.06 8.25 -8.61
N ALA A 218 10.59 7.04 -8.33
CA ALA A 218 10.34 5.85 -9.15
C ALA A 218 8.87 5.41 -9.15
N ASP A 219 8.16 5.50 -8.01
CA ASP A 219 6.74 5.15 -7.92
C ASP A 219 5.86 6.12 -8.73
N HIS A 220 6.20 7.41 -8.69
CA HIS A 220 5.53 8.41 -9.52
C HIS A 220 5.69 8.13 -11.01
N GLU A 221 6.88 7.69 -11.44
CA GLU A 221 7.13 7.36 -12.84
C GLU A 221 6.42 6.08 -13.27
N LEU A 222 6.42 5.06 -12.40
CA LEU A 222 5.64 3.83 -12.59
C LEU A 222 4.15 4.12 -12.82
N ILE A 223 3.55 5.01 -12.01
CA ILE A 223 2.14 5.38 -12.15
C ILE A 223 1.90 6.14 -13.46
N LYS A 224 2.78 7.08 -13.83
CA LYS A 224 2.64 7.84 -15.09
C LYS A 224 2.71 6.91 -16.30
N VAL A 225 3.69 6.02 -16.33
CA VAL A 225 3.86 5.03 -17.41
C VAL A 225 2.63 4.13 -17.49
N PHE A 226 2.15 3.61 -16.35
CA PHE A 226 0.93 2.81 -16.29
C PHE A 226 -0.27 3.58 -16.86
N GLN A 227 -0.49 4.81 -16.40
CA GLN A 227 -1.60 5.65 -16.85
C GLN A 227 -1.53 5.96 -18.34
N LYS A 228 -0.33 6.24 -18.87
CA LYS A 228 -0.11 6.52 -20.29
C LYS A 228 -0.54 5.34 -21.18
N VAL A 229 -0.12 4.12 -20.83
CA VAL A 229 -0.45 2.89 -21.57
C VAL A 229 -1.95 2.59 -21.45
N TYR A 230 -2.51 2.61 -20.24
CA TYR A 230 -3.93 2.28 -20.02
C TYR A 230 -4.90 3.31 -20.62
N GLN A 231 -4.58 4.60 -20.53
CA GLN A 231 -5.44 5.65 -21.10
C GLN A 231 -5.48 5.56 -22.63
N ARG A 232 -4.32 5.35 -23.27
CA ARG A 232 -4.21 5.13 -24.73
C ARG A 232 -5.11 3.97 -25.16
N ASP A 233 -5.02 2.82 -24.48
CA ASP A 233 -5.75 1.62 -24.87
C ASP A 233 -7.25 1.75 -24.67
N ARG A 234 -7.70 2.45 -23.61
CA ARG A 234 -9.13 2.73 -23.41
C ARG A 234 -9.70 3.66 -24.47
N ILE A 235 -8.93 4.64 -24.93
CA ILE A 235 -9.35 5.50 -26.05
C ILE A 235 -9.49 4.67 -27.33
N LYS A 236 -8.52 3.80 -27.62
CA LYS A 236 -8.54 2.94 -28.82
C LYS A 236 -9.66 1.90 -28.82
N THR A 237 -9.93 1.29 -27.67
CA THR A 237 -10.89 0.17 -27.57
C THR A 237 -12.31 0.60 -27.19
N SER A 238 -12.54 1.87 -26.86
CA SER A 238 -13.82 2.39 -26.34
C SER A 238 -14.40 1.57 -25.16
N GLN A 239 -13.54 0.85 -24.43
CA GLN A 239 -13.99 -0.01 -23.34
C GLN A 239 -14.51 0.82 -22.16
N LYS A 240 -15.83 0.73 -21.93
CA LYS A 240 -16.50 1.23 -20.73
C LYS A 240 -16.58 0.10 -19.70
N GLY A 241 -15.90 0.22 -18.56
CA GLY A 241 -15.90 -0.84 -17.55
C GLY A 241 -14.78 -0.75 -16.51
N ARG A 242 -14.66 -1.80 -15.68
CA ARG A 242 -13.57 -1.97 -14.70
C ARG A 242 -12.23 -2.14 -15.42
N CYS A 243 -11.16 -1.61 -14.84
CA CYS A 243 -9.80 -1.81 -15.38
C CYS A 243 -9.35 -3.24 -15.09
N SER A 244 -8.98 -3.97 -16.13
CA SER A 244 -8.43 -5.33 -16.07
C SER A 244 -6.95 -5.31 -15.71
N GLU A 245 -6.41 -6.49 -15.39
CA GLU A 245 -4.97 -6.71 -15.19
C GLU A 245 -4.18 -6.44 -16.49
N PRO A 246 -2.93 -5.92 -16.39
CA PRO A 246 -2.13 -5.60 -17.56
C PRO A 246 -1.84 -6.83 -18.41
N THR A 247 -2.02 -6.72 -19.72
CA THR A 247 -1.60 -7.78 -20.65
C THR A 247 -0.08 -7.84 -20.76
N GLN A 248 0.46 -8.99 -21.20
CA GLN A 248 1.91 -9.12 -21.41
C GLN A 248 2.47 -8.06 -22.37
N SER A 249 1.70 -7.68 -23.40
CA SER A 249 2.07 -6.60 -24.32
C SER A 249 2.12 -5.23 -23.64
N GLN A 250 1.17 -4.94 -22.74
CA GLN A 250 1.15 -3.69 -21.97
C GLN A 250 2.33 -3.64 -20.99
N LEU A 251 2.65 -4.74 -20.33
CA LEU A 251 3.80 -4.83 -19.42
C LEU A 251 5.12 -4.59 -20.16
N GLN A 252 5.29 -5.18 -21.34
CA GLN A 252 6.49 -4.98 -22.16
C GLN A 252 6.64 -3.50 -22.58
N GLU A 253 5.54 -2.87 -23.01
CA GLU A 253 5.54 -1.44 -23.35
C GLU A 253 5.86 -0.55 -22.14
N MET A 254 5.34 -0.89 -20.96
CA MET A 254 5.67 -0.17 -19.72
C MET A 254 7.16 -0.29 -19.39
N LEU A 255 7.76 -1.48 -19.54
CA LEU A 255 9.19 -1.69 -19.30
C LEU A 255 10.06 -0.89 -20.26
N GLU A 256 9.70 -0.82 -21.55
CA GLU A 256 10.40 -0.01 -22.55
C GLU A 256 10.36 1.49 -22.21
N LEU A 257 9.20 1.99 -21.78
CA LEU A 257 9.04 3.38 -21.35
C LEU A 257 9.83 3.68 -20.06
N LEU A 258 9.91 2.73 -19.12
CA LEU A 258 10.68 2.88 -17.88
C LEU A 258 12.19 2.87 -18.15
N GLN A 259 12.66 2.07 -19.11
CA GLN A 259 14.07 2.08 -19.53
C GLN A 259 14.50 3.43 -20.11
N GLN A 260 13.61 4.13 -20.82
CA GLN A 260 13.87 5.49 -21.33
C GLN A 260 14.08 6.51 -20.20
N GLU A 261 13.51 6.26 -19.02
CA GLU A 261 13.64 7.09 -17.81
C GLU A 261 14.75 6.58 -16.87
N ASN A 262 15.66 5.73 -17.34
CA ASN A 262 16.74 5.08 -16.57
C ASN A 262 16.28 4.14 -15.44
N ILE A 263 15.05 3.62 -15.50
CA ILE A 263 14.54 2.63 -14.53
C ILE A 263 14.58 1.23 -15.17
N THR A 264 15.43 0.35 -14.63
CA THR A 264 15.54 -1.05 -15.09
C THR A 264 14.83 -1.99 -14.12
N LEU A 265 13.77 -2.66 -14.56
CA LEU A 265 12.94 -3.57 -13.76
C LEU A 265 12.63 -4.84 -14.57
N ALA A 266 12.44 -5.97 -13.89
CA ALA A 266 11.84 -7.16 -14.49
C ALA A 266 10.30 -7.06 -14.53
N SER A 267 9.64 -7.79 -15.43
CA SER A 267 8.17 -7.79 -15.55
C SER A 267 7.46 -8.18 -14.24
N ASN A 268 8.05 -9.10 -13.48
CA ASN A 268 7.49 -9.61 -12.23
C ASN A 268 7.58 -8.53 -11.14
N GLU A 269 8.69 -7.79 -11.11
CA GLU A 269 8.93 -6.69 -10.19
C GLU A 269 7.99 -5.52 -10.50
N LEU A 270 7.75 -5.22 -11.79
CA LEU A 270 6.80 -4.20 -12.22
C LEU A 270 5.39 -4.46 -11.65
N ILE A 271 4.87 -5.69 -11.81
CA ILE A 271 3.56 -6.06 -11.26
C ILE A 271 3.56 -5.92 -9.73
N TYR A 272 4.63 -6.37 -9.07
CA TYR A 272 4.77 -6.25 -7.62
C TYR A 272 4.71 -4.79 -7.16
N HIS A 273 5.47 -3.89 -7.80
CA HIS A 273 5.47 -2.47 -7.47
C HIS A 273 4.11 -1.81 -7.73
N LEU A 274 3.44 -2.14 -8.84
CA LEU A 274 2.11 -1.62 -9.15
C LEU A 274 1.07 -2.07 -8.11
N LYS A 275 1.09 -3.35 -7.70
CA LYS A 275 0.20 -3.87 -6.65
C LYS A 275 0.47 -3.21 -5.30
N ARG A 276 1.75 -3.01 -4.93
CA ARG A 276 2.13 -2.28 -3.71
C ARG A 276 1.57 -0.86 -3.72
N ILE A 277 1.76 -0.11 -4.80
CA ILE A 277 1.24 1.25 -4.96
C ILE A 277 -0.30 1.25 -4.87
N ALA A 278 -0.94 0.30 -5.54
CA ALA A 278 -2.39 0.16 -5.51
C ALA A 278 -2.92 -0.11 -4.10
N GLU A 279 -2.20 -0.88 -3.28
CA GLU A 279 -2.56 -1.13 -1.89
C GLU A 279 -2.46 0.14 -1.04
N ILE A 280 -1.40 0.94 -1.19
CA ILE A 280 -1.27 2.24 -0.51
C ILE A 280 -2.46 3.15 -0.90
N LEU A 281 -2.80 3.21 -2.19
CA LEU A 281 -3.95 3.97 -2.68
C LEU A 281 -5.28 3.42 -2.14
N ARG A 282 -5.39 2.10 -1.94
CA ARG A 282 -6.57 1.46 -1.38
C ARG A 282 -6.76 1.84 0.08
N GLN A 283 -5.70 1.83 0.87
CA GLN A 283 -5.75 2.18 2.29
C GLN A 283 -6.15 3.63 2.50
N ASP A 284 -5.57 4.56 1.74
CA ASP A 284 -5.98 5.97 1.77
C ASP A 284 -7.42 6.15 1.28
N TRP A 285 -7.84 5.42 0.24
CA TRP A 285 -9.21 5.46 -0.23
C TRP A 285 -10.21 4.96 0.82
N LEU A 286 -9.88 3.87 1.52
CA LEU A 286 -10.67 3.34 2.62
C LEU A 286 -10.71 4.31 3.79
N TYR A 287 -9.57 4.84 4.23
CA TYR A 287 -9.48 5.82 5.31
C TYR A 287 -10.37 7.05 5.05
N ARG A 288 -10.38 7.59 3.83
CA ARG A 288 -11.29 8.70 3.46
C ARG A 288 -12.77 8.34 3.49
N LYS A 289 -13.10 7.06 3.36
CA LYS A 289 -14.48 6.57 3.27
C LYS A 289 -15.04 6.13 4.61
N THR A 290 -14.25 5.45 5.43
CA THR A 290 -14.69 4.85 6.70
C THR A 290 -14.10 5.57 7.92
N GLY A 291 -13.10 6.43 7.74
CA GLY A 291 -12.32 7.00 8.83
C GLY A 291 -11.28 6.05 9.42
N ASN A 292 -11.24 4.80 8.95
CA ASN A 292 -10.37 3.73 9.45
C ASN A 292 -9.56 3.13 8.30
N ILE A 293 -8.29 2.82 8.57
CA ILE A 293 -7.50 1.94 7.70
C ILE A 293 -7.92 0.49 7.91
N LYS A 294 -7.76 -0.37 6.89
CA LYS A 294 -8.08 -1.79 7.02
C LYS A 294 -7.06 -2.42 7.98
N THR A 295 -7.53 -2.97 9.10
CA THR A 295 -6.75 -3.94 9.88
C THR A 295 -6.82 -5.27 9.14
N VAL A 296 -5.82 -5.56 8.31
CA VAL A 296 -5.67 -6.90 7.74
C VAL A 296 -5.11 -7.79 8.85
N PRO A 297 -5.73 -8.95 9.17
CA PRO A 297 -5.16 -9.89 10.12
C PRO A 297 -3.76 -10.30 9.66
N THR A 298 -2.78 -10.13 10.55
CA THR A 298 -1.36 -10.46 10.29
C THR A 298 -1.17 -11.96 10.07
N GLU A 299 -2.07 -12.76 10.63
CA GLU A 299 -2.06 -14.21 10.59
C GLU A 299 -3.44 -14.73 10.15
N LEU A 300 -3.46 -15.73 9.30
CA LEU A 300 -4.65 -16.49 8.89
C LEU A 300 -4.59 -17.88 9.51
N TYR A 301 -5.73 -18.36 10.01
CA TYR A 301 -5.82 -19.71 10.52
C TYR A 301 -5.83 -20.71 9.36
N ASP A 302 -4.82 -21.58 9.29
CA ASP A 302 -4.77 -22.65 8.31
C ASP A 302 -5.38 -23.93 8.87
N ASN A 303 -6.54 -24.30 8.31
CA ASN A 303 -7.27 -25.51 8.67
C ASN A 303 -6.50 -26.81 8.35
N PHE A 304 -5.49 -26.77 7.46
CA PHE A 304 -4.72 -27.96 7.10
C PHE A 304 -3.57 -28.22 8.06
N SER A 305 -2.87 -27.17 8.50
CA SER A 305 -1.79 -27.27 9.49
C SER A 305 -2.26 -27.10 10.94
N ASN A 306 -3.53 -26.73 11.16
CA ASN A 306 -4.11 -26.41 12.47
C ASN A 306 -3.27 -25.38 13.23
N ASN A 307 -2.74 -24.40 12.50
CA ASN A 307 -1.84 -23.38 12.99
C ASN A 307 -2.14 -22.03 12.32
N TYR A 308 -1.72 -20.94 12.96
CA TYR A 308 -1.80 -19.61 12.39
C TYR A 308 -0.58 -19.40 11.46
N LEU A 309 -0.84 -19.08 10.20
CA LEU A 309 0.18 -18.78 9.21
C LEU A 309 0.17 -17.28 8.89
N PRO A 310 1.33 -16.65 8.64
CA PRO A 310 1.39 -15.27 8.17
C PRO A 310 0.53 -15.09 6.91
N ASN A 311 -0.26 -14.02 6.88
CA ASN A 311 -1.18 -13.76 5.78
C ASN A 311 -0.41 -13.52 4.47
N PRO A 312 -0.54 -14.39 3.44
CA PRO A 312 0.25 -14.30 2.21
C PRO A 312 -0.18 -13.15 1.29
N GLU A 313 -1.34 -12.52 1.54
CA GLU A 313 -1.78 -11.31 0.83
C GLU A 313 -1.26 -10.02 1.46
N LEU A 314 -0.79 -10.08 2.71
CA LEU A 314 0.09 -9.04 3.20
C LEU A 314 1.42 -9.20 2.46
N PRO A 315 2.02 -8.12 1.95
CA PRO A 315 3.45 -8.12 1.71
C PRO A 315 4.11 -8.71 2.97
N ASN A 316 5.21 -9.43 2.82
CA ASN A 316 6.17 -9.51 3.93
C ASN A 316 6.61 -8.06 4.19
N TYR A 317 5.77 -7.30 4.89
CA TYR A 317 6.12 -6.14 5.65
C TYR A 317 6.95 -6.73 6.78
N THR A 318 8.22 -6.99 6.50
CA THR A 318 9.19 -6.26 7.28
C THR A 318 8.87 -4.79 7.04
N ASP A 319 7.90 -4.23 7.80
CA ASP A 319 8.02 -2.83 8.14
C ASP A 319 9.47 -2.74 8.61
N ARG A 320 10.33 -2.10 7.81
CA ARG A 320 11.68 -1.82 8.30
C ARG A 320 11.42 -1.03 9.54
N ASP A 321 11.80 -1.59 10.68
CA ASP A 321 11.59 -0.95 11.95
C ASP A 321 12.09 0.50 11.79
N PRO A 322 11.39 1.53 12.29
CA PRO A 322 11.99 2.85 12.43
C PRO A 322 13.43 2.76 12.96
N GLU A 323 13.71 1.80 13.85
CA GLU A 323 15.04 1.43 14.31
C GLU A 323 15.97 0.91 13.18
N ASP A 324 15.48 0.08 12.26
CA ASP A 324 16.23 -0.40 11.09
C ASP A 324 16.56 0.74 10.11
N ILE A 325 15.61 1.66 9.87
CA ILE A 325 15.84 2.83 8.99
C ILE A 325 16.81 3.83 9.65
N GLU A 326 16.70 4.04 10.95
CA GLU A 326 17.66 4.85 11.72
C GLU A 326 19.04 4.19 11.77
N PHE A 327 19.10 2.87 11.89
CA PHE A 327 20.33 2.09 11.88
C PHE A 327 21.01 2.10 10.51
N GLU A 328 20.27 1.94 9.41
CA GLU A 328 20.79 2.07 8.04
C GLU A 328 21.35 3.48 7.78
N LYS A 329 20.61 4.53 8.20
CA LYS A 329 21.11 5.92 8.11
C LYS A 329 22.35 6.15 8.95
N LEU A 330 22.40 5.60 10.16
CA LEU A 330 23.58 5.67 11.03
C LEU A 330 24.77 4.94 10.39
N GLN A 331 24.55 3.77 9.78
CA GLN A 331 25.58 3.04 9.06
C GLN A 331 26.11 3.82 7.85
N GLU A 332 25.25 4.46 7.06
CA GLU A 332 25.68 5.30 5.94
C GLU A 332 26.50 6.52 6.41
N ILE A 333 26.06 7.18 7.49
CA ILE A 333 26.79 8.29 8.11
C ILE A 333 28.16 7.81 8.62
N CYS A 334 28.20 6.69 9.33
CA CYS A 334 29.45 6.09 9.82
C CYS A 334 30.38 5.69 8.65
N LYS A 335 29.83 5.17 7.56
CA LYS A 335 30.61 4.77 6.37
C LYS A 335 31.27 5.98 5.71
N GLY A 336 30.52 7.04 5.44
CA GLY A 336 31.04 8.27 4.86
C GLY A 336 32.02 9.01 5.78
N MET A 337 31.73 9.02 7.09
CA MET A 337 32.62 9.60 8.09
C MET A 337 33.96 8.86 8.16
N PHE A 338 33.94 7.52 8.11
CA PHE A 338 35.16 6.71 8.18
C PHE A 338 36.11 6.98 7.01
N GLU A 339 35.59 7.07 5.77
CA GLU A 339 36.41 7.34 4.59
C GLU A 339 37.08 8.72 4.66
N LYS A 340 36.34 9.72 5.16
CA LYS A 340 36.88 11.06 5.39
C LYS A 340 37.98 11.06 6.46
N VAL A 341 37.77 10.36 7.57
CA VAL A 341 38.78 10.26 8.66
C VAL A 341 40.01 9.50 8.18
N LEU A 342 39.85 8.45 7.38
CA LEU A 342 40.95 7.70 6.81
C LEU A 342 41.83 8.58 5.91
N TYR A 343 41.22 9.39 5.04
CA TYR A 343 41.97 10.34 4.20
C TYR A 343 42.74 11.36 5.05
N GLN A 344 42.08 11.97 6.03
CA GLN A 344 42.71 12.94 6.93
C GLN A 344 43.91 12.32 7.69
N THR A 345 43.73 11.10 8.20
CA THR A 345 44.77 10.40 8.96
C THR A 345 45.95 10.04 8.07
N VAL A 346 45.71 9.53 6.85
CA VAL A 346 46.78 9.23 5.90
C VAL A 346 47.59 10.49 5.57
N ALA A 347 46.91 11.62 5.32
CA ALA A 347 47.56 12.90 5.05
C ALA A 347 48.43 13.36 6.23
N GLU A 348 47.91 13.30 7.45
CA GLU A 348 48.60 13.69 8.67
C GLU A 348 49.83 12.82 8.94
N VAL A 349 49.70 11.49 8.85
CA VAL A 349 50.80 10.57 9.13
C VAL A 349 51.90 10.67 8.06
N ILE A 350 51.55 10.89 6.78
CA ILE A 350 52.55 11.16 5.74
C ILE A 350 53.31 12.45 6.05
N LYS A 351 52.61 13.53 6.41
CA LYS A 351 53.23 14.81 6.75
C LYS A 351 54.16 14.69 7.96
N GLN A 352 53.70 14.06 9.04
CA GLN A 352 54.50 13.81 10.24
C GLN A 352 55.77 13.02 9.90
N ARG A 353 55.64 12.01 9.03
CA ARG A 353 56.79 11.19 8.62
C ARG A 353 57.83 11.97 7.83
N ILE A 354 57.39 12.87 6.94
CA ILE A 354 58.28 13.78 6.20
C ILE A 354 59.04 14.68 7.19
N GLU A 355 58.35 15.24 8.19
CA GLU A 355 58.97 16.09 9.22
C GLU A 355 59.99 15.32 10.07
N ASP A 356 59.67 14.10 10.49
CA ASP A 356 60.57 13.24 11.29
C ASP A 356 61.83 12.85 10.50
N LEU A 357 61.67 12.52 9.21
CA LEU A 357 62.80 12.27 8.31
C LEU A 357 63.65 13.54 8.14
N GLY A 358 63.01 14.71 8.03
CA GLY A 358 63.68 16.01 7.90
C GLY A 358 64.52 16.42 9.13
N LYS A 359 64.08 16.02 10.33
CA LYS A 359 64.81 16.25 11.60
C LYS A 359 65.97 15.26 11.82
N SER A 360 65.99 14.14 11.10
CA SER A 360 67.01 13.10 11.28
C SER A 360 68.32 13.42 10.55
N ARG A 361 69.44 13.36 11.27
CA ARG A 361 70.79 13.64 10.72
C ARG A 361 71.19 12.73 9.54
N GLY A 362 70.67 11.51 9.47
CA GLY A 362 71.03 10.51 8.45
C GLY A 362 70.02 10.30 7.31
N TYR A 363 68.80 10.83 7.45
CA TYR A 363 67.68 10.55 6.54
C TYR A 363 67.01 11.81 5.96
N LYS A 364 67.48 13.01 6.33
CA LYS A 364 66.96 14.31 5.86
C LYS A 364 66.80 14.41 4.35
N ASN A 365 67.77 13.88 3.60
CA ASN A 365 67.74 13.91 2.13
C ASN A 365 66.64 13.02 1.52
N PHE A 366 65.98 12.16 2.29
CA PHE A 366 64.88 11.31 1.79
C PHE A 366 63.50 11.84 2.19
N ALA A 367 63.42 12.91 3.00
CA ALA A 367 62.15 13.51 3.41
C ALA A 367 61.32 13.98 2.19
N HIS A 368 61.97 14.64 1.22
CA HIS A 368 61.32 15.08 -0.03
C HIS A 368 61.01 13.94 -1.00
N GLN A 369 61.72 12.81 -0.90
CA GLN A 369 61.51 11.64 -1.78
C GLN A 369 60.47 10.67 -1.23
N PHE A 370 60.06 10.84 0.03
CA PHE A 370 59.15 9.93 0.72
C PHE A 370 57.78 9.77 0.02
N PRO A 371 57.08 10.85 -0.41
CA PRO A 371 55.83 10.72 -1.17
C PRO A 371 56.00 9.96 -2.48
N GLU A 372 57.07 10.26 -3.22
CA GLU A 372 57.40 9.58 -4.47
C GLU A 372 57.68 8.08 -4.24
N GLY A 373 58.38 7.75 -3.16
CA GLY A 373 58.60 6.37 -2.75
C GLY A 373 57.31 5.62 -2.41
N LEU A 374 56.34 6.28 -1.77
CA LEU A 374 55.01 5.69 -1.53
C LEU A 374 54.23 5.52 -2.84
N ARG A 375 54.36 6.44 -3.79
CA ARG A 375 53.79 6.34 -5.13
C ARG A 375 54.32 5.09 -5.86
N LEU A 376 55.65 4.91 -5.89
CA LEU A 376 56.27 3.72 -6.49
C LEU A 376 55.80 2.41 -5.81
N TYR A 377 55.59 2.43 -4.50
CA TYR A 377 55.18 1.25 -3.74
C TYR A 377 53.70 0.87 -3.92
N TYR A 378 52.79 1.86 -3.89
CA TYR A 378 51.33 1.65 -3.92
C TYR A 378 50.71 1.77 -5.31
N GLN A 379 51.31 2.53 -6.23
CA GLN A 379 50.79 2.73 -7.59
C GLN A 379 51.52 1.85 -8.63
N GLU A 380 52.86 1.75 -8.53
CA GLU A 380 53.67 0.97 -9.47
C GLU A 380 54.01 -0.44 -8.96
N ASN A 381 53.50 -0.80 -7.77
CA ASN A 381 53.71 -2.11 -7.11
C ASN A 381 55.19 -2.50 -6.93
N MET A 382 56.12 -1.54 -6.91
CA MET A 382 57.54 -1.82 -6.70
C MET A 382 57.80 -2.28 -5.26
N SER A 383 58.67 -3.27 -5.09
CA SER A 383 59.13 -3.70 -3.78
C SER A 383 60.15 -2.72 -3.19
N LEU A 384 60.31 -2.71 -1.86
CA LEU A 384 61.32 -1.88 -1.19
C LEU A 384 62.77 -2.17 -1.67
N SER A 385 63.01 -3.37 -2.20
CA SER A 385 64.32 -3.73 -2.78
C SER A 385 64.53 -3.07 -4.15
N GLU A 386 63.49 -2.95 -4.96
CA GLU A 386 63.56 -2.29 -6.27
C GLU A 386 63.63 -0.76 -6.10
N ILE A 387 62.86 -0.20 -5.17
CA ILE A 387 62.96 1.22 -4.78
C ILE A 387 64.36 1.51 -4.23
N GLY A 388 64.91 0.63 -3.38
CA GLY A 388 66.27 0.76 -2.87
C GLY A 388 67.33 0.79 -3.98
N LYS A 389 67.20 -0.08 -5.00
CA LYS A 389 68.07 -0.06 -6.19
C LYS A 389 67.94 1.24 -6.97
N LEU A 390 66.71 1.73 -7.19
CA LEU A 390 66.44 2.99 -7.88
C LEU A 390 67.09 4.19 -7.16
N TRP A 391 66.98 4.21 -5.83
CA TRP A 391 67.54 5.28 -4.99
C TRP A 391 69.01 5.06 -4.60
N LYS A 392 69.64 3.99 -5.11
CA LYS A 392 71.03 3.58 -4.77
C LYS A 392 71.28 3.45 -3.26
N ILE A 393 70.31 2.91 -2.52
CA ILE A 393 70.40 2.64 -1.09
C ILE A 393 70.22 1.15 -0.78
N GLU A 394 70.81 0.71 0.33
CA GLU A 394 70.60 -0.64 0.84
C GLU A 394 69.13 -0.87 1.24
N TRP A 395 68.67 -2.12 1.09
CA TRP A 395 67.32 -2.52 1.50
C TRP A 395 67.05 -2.25 2.99
N SER A 396 68.07 -2.43 3.84
CA SER A 396 68.03 -2.10 5.27
C SER A 396 67.66 -0.62 5.51
N LYS A 397 68.21 0.28 4.68
CA LYS A 397 67.98 1.72 4.71
C LYS A 397 66.60 2.07 4.17
N ALA A 398 66.17 1.45 3.07
CA ALA A 398 64.82 1.61 2.53
C ALA A 398 63.75 1.18 3.55
N ARG A 399 63.91 0.03 4.21
CA ARG A 399 62.99 -0.45 5.26
C ARG A 399 62.88 0.54 6.43
N ARG A 400 63.99 1.18 6.82
CA ARG A 400 64.00 2.21 7.89
C ARG A 400 63.38 3.54 7.47
N ILE A 401 63.44 3.90 6.19
CA ILE A 401 62.80 5.12 5.67
C ILE A 401 61.29 4.93 5.63
N PHE A 402 60.81 3.85 5.02
CA PHE A 402 59.37 3.64 4.82
C PHE A 402 58.64 3.14 6.06
N GLN A 403 59.26 2.24 6.85
CA GLN A 403 58.66 1.63 8.05
C GLN A 403 57.17 1.25 7.84
N LEU A 404 56.84 0.62 6.70
CA LEU A 404 55.46 0.44 6.24
C LEU A 404 54.54 -0.25 7.25
N GLU A 405 55.08 -1.17 8.05
CA GLU A 405 54.33 -1.83 9.14
C GLU A 405 53.99 -0.84 10.26
N ASN A 406 54.96 -0.05 10.73
CA ASN A 406 54.70 1.00 11.71
C ASN A 406 53.81 2.09 11.13
N PHE A 407 53.94 2.42 9.85
CA PHE A 407 53.10 3.38 9.16
C PHE A 407 51.64 2.92 9.16
N LEU A 408 51.37 1.67 8.77
CA LEU A 408 50.03 1.08 8.80
C LEU A 408 49.45 1.09 10.22
N VAL A 409 50.22 0.65 11.21
CA VAL A 409 49.81 0.64 12.63
C VAL A 409 49.52 2.04 13.15
N THR A 410 50.35 3.02 12.77
CA THR A 410 50.16 4.42 13.19
C THR A 410 48.90 5.01 12.58
N VAL A 411 48.65 4.78 11.28
CA VAL A 411 47.41 5.21 10.63
C VAL A 411 46.21 4.51 11.27
N GLN A 412 46.31 3.22 11.59
CA GLN A 412 45.22 2.51 12.28
C GLN A 412 44.88 3.17 13.62
N TYR A 413 45.85 3.35 14.51
CA TYR A 413 45.60 3.94 15.84
C TYR A 413 45.06 5.37 15.76
N ARG A 414 45.65 6.20 14.88
CA ARG A 414 45.19 7.59 14.71
C ARG A 414 43.79 7.66 14.09
N ASN A 415 43.49 6.76 13.15
CA ASN A 415 42.18 6.68 12.53
C ASN A 415 41.11 6.28 13.56
N GLU A 416 41.41 5.33 14.44
CA GLU A 416 40.54 4.96 15.57
C GLU A 416 40.28 6.17 16.49
N GLU A 417 41.33 6.89 16.89
CA GLU A 417 41.24 8.06 17.79
C GLU A 417 40.40 9.19 17.18
N ILE A 418 40.70 9.59 15.95
CA ILE A 418 40.01 10.67 15.26
C ILE A 418 38.55 10.28 14.96
N PHE A 419 38.31 9.03 14.56
CA PHE A 419 36.96 8.55 14.27
C PHE A 419 36.07 8.53 15.52
N LEU A 420 36.63 8.13 16.67
CA LEU A 420 35.95 8.22 17.97
C LEU A 420 35.59 9.67 18.33
N ASP A 421 36.52 10.61 18.17
CA ASP A 421 36.26 12.04 18.45
C ASP A 421 35.17 12.62 17.55
N TYR A 422 35.17 12.29 16.24
CA TYR A 422 34.10 12.71 15.32
C TYR A 422 32.75 12.08 15.66
N LEU A 423 32.70 10.80 16.02
CA LEU A 423 31.48 10.14 16.45
C LEU A 423 30.90 10.80 17.71
N LEU A 424 31.75 11.07 18.72
CA LEU A 424 31.32 11.75 19.95
C LEU A 424 30.80 13.16 19.66
N LYS A 425 31.46 13.93 18.78
CA LYS A 425 30.99 15.25 18.35
C LYS A 425 29.65 15.19 17.62
N SER A 426 29.45 14.21 16.74
CA SER A 426 28.22 14.00 15.99
C SER A 426 27.05 13.59 16.90
N LEU A 427 27.31 12.72 17.88
CA LEU A 427 26.31 12.26 18.86
C LEU A 427 25.89 13.35 19.85
N ASN A 428 26.78 14.29 20.18
CA ASN A 428 26.44 15.44 21.03
C ASN A 428 25.58 16.50 20.32
N GLN A 429 25.51 16.49 18.99
CA GLN A 429 24.70 17.41 18.18
C GLN A 429 23.30 16.87 17.88
N SER A 430 23.12 15.54 17.88
CA SER A 430 21.81 14.90 17.81
C SER A 430 21.20 14.81 19.22
N ARG A 431 19.88 14.94 19.36
CA ARG A 431 19.14 14.89 20.66
C ARG A 431 19.13 13.49 21.30
N LEU A 432 20.15 12.65 21.05
CA LEU A 432 20.28 11.28 21.54
C LEU A 432 21.11 11.24 22.83
N THR A 433 20.63 11.88 23.89
CA THR A 433 21.28 11.82 25.20
C THR A 433 20.71 10.71 26.07
N LYS A 434 21.36 9.55 26.04
CA LYS A 434 21.71 8.72 27.21
C LYS A 434 22.98 7.92 26.87
N ILE A 435 24.11 8.59 26.63
CA ILE A 435 25.40 7.91 26.74
C ILE A 435 25.57 7.59 28.22
N THR A 436 25.46 6.32 28.57
CA THR A 436 25.68 5.84 29.93
C THR A 436 27.15 6.04 30.29
N HIS A 437 27.42 6.64 31.46
CA HIS A 437 28.78 6.84 31.98
C HIS A 437 29.44 5.54 32.49
N GLN A 438 28.99 4.38 32.03
CA GLN A 438 29.55 3.09 32.43
C GLN A 438 30.85 2.81 31.67
N PRO A 439 32.00 2.67 32.37
CA PRO A 439 33.31 2.51 31.71
C PRO A 439 33.38 1.28 30.80
N ASP A 440 32.70 0.20 31.16
CA ASP A 440 32.74 -1.06 30.38
C ASP A 440 31.92 -0.97 29.08
N TYR A 441 30.86 -0.16 29.05
CA TYR A 441 30.10 0.11 27.84
C TYR A 441 30.93 0.92 26.82
N LEU A 442 31.67 1.93 27.29
CA LEU A 442 32.57 2.72 26.44
C LEU A 442 33.75 1.88 25.92
N LYS A 443 34.27 0.94 26.72
CA LYS A 443 35.30 -0.01 26.25
C LYS A 443 34.77 -0.92 25.14
N ASN A 444 33.54 -1.39 25.24
CA ASN A 444 32.91 -2.23 24.20
C ASN A 444 32.72 -1.45 22.89
N ILE A 445 32.20 -0.21 22.96
CA ILE A 445 32.07 0.65 21.77
C ILE A 445 33.43 0.89 21.10
N ALA A 446 34.47 1.18 21.88
CA ALA A 446 35.82 1.38 21.34
C ALA A 446 36.37 0.10 20.68
N ALA A 447 36.07 -1.08 21.23
CA ALA A 447 36.47 -2.37 20.66
C ALA A 447 35.73 -2.66 19.34
N GLU A 448 34.41 -2.41 19.28
CA GLU A 448 33.61 -2.60 18.06
C GLU A 448 34.05 -1.66 16.93
N ILE A 449 34.36 -0.40 17.24
CA ILE A 449 34.88 0.56 16.26
C ILE A 449 36.25 0.13 15.72
N ARG A 450 37.13 -0.36 16.61
CA ARG A 450 38.42 -0.93 16.23
C ARG A 450 38.24 -2.12 15.30
N GLU A 451 37.33 -3.04 15.62
CA GLU A 451 37.03 -4.20 14.80
C GLU A 451 36.43 -3.81 13.43
N PHE A 452 35.55 -2.82 13.42
CA PHE A 452 34.99 -2.26 12.19
C PHE A 452 36.08 -1.70 11.26
N GLY A 453 36.95 -0.84 11.77
CA GLY A 453 38.05 -0.27 10.98
C GLY A 453 39.05 -1.35 10.51
N TRP A 454 39.34 -2.32 11.38
CA TRP A 454 40.17 -3.46 11.04
C TRP A 454 39.62 -4.26 9.87
N ASN A 455 38.35 -4.70 9.97
CA ASN A 455 37.72 -5.52 8.95
C ASN A 455 37.49 -4.75 7.64
N LYS A 456 37.13 -3.46 7.73
CA LYS A 456 36.84 -2.63 6.55
C LYS A 456 38.09 -2.24 5.76
N THR A 457 39.26 -2.14 6.40
CA THR A 457 40.44 -1.52 5.73
C THR A 457 41.77 -2.16 6.10
N PHE A 458 42.09 -2.32 7.38
CA PHE A 458 43.45 -2.65 7.79
C PHE A 458 43.80 -4.14 7.67
N LYS A 459 42.81 -5.04 7.69
CA LYS A 459 42.99 -6.48 7.48
C LYS A 459 43.54 -6.78 6.09
N GLU A 460 42.92 -6.22 5.05
CA GLU A 460 43.38 -6.36 3.67
C GLU A 460 44.72 -5.66 3.46
N ALA A 461 44.89 -4.45 3.98
CA ALA A 461 46.15 -3.71 3.88
C ALA A 461 47.33 -4.46 4.54
N LYS A 462 47.10 -5.13 5.68
CA LYS A 462 48.11 -5.97 6.33
C LYS A 462 48.41 -7.23 5.53
N ALA A 463 47.39 -7.86 4.94
CA ALA A 463 47.58 -8.99 4.05
C ALA A 463 48.43 -8.59 2.83
N GLU A 464 48.18 -7.43 2.24
CA GLU A 464 48.96 -6.88 1.11
C GLU A 464 50.42 -6.58 1.47
N LEU A 465 50.69 -6.12 2.69
CA LEU A 465 52.07 -5.91 3.17
C LEU A 465 52.84 -7.24 3.32
N LEU A 466 52.15 -8.31 3.70
CA LEU A 466 52.72 -9.64 3.90
C LEU A 466 52.79 -10.46 2.60
N ALA A 467 51.96 -10.12 1.61
CA ALA A 467 51.90 -10.79 0.33
C ALA A 467 53.16 -10.57 -0.54
N SER A 468 53.39 -11.48 -1.48
CA SER A 468 54.62 -11.53 -2.29
C SER A 468 54.74 -10.36 -3.30
N LYS A 469 55.98 -10.15 -3.79
CA LYS A 469 56.51 -8.93 -4.44
C LYS A 469 55.79 -8.37 -5.68
N LYS A 470 54.66 -8.91 -6.14
CA LYS A 470 53.98 -8.47 -7.38
C LYS A 470 52.44 -8.47 -7.34
N GLN A 471 51.80 -8.63 -6.18
CA GLN A 471 50.36 -8.47 -6.11
C GLN A 471 49.96 -6.99 -6.18
N MET A 472 48.89 -6.70 -6.93
CA MET A 472 48.28 -5.38 -6.98
C MET A 472 47.70 -5.04 -5.60
N LYS A 473 48.07 -3.88 -5.06
CA LYS A 473 47.55 -3.38 -3.77
C LYS A 473 46.27 -2.60 -4.01
N ASN A 474 45.14 -3.16 -3.61
CA ASN A 474 43.80 -2.63 -3.86
C ASN A 474 42.97 -2.40 -2.60
N SER A 475 43.52 -2.61 -1.41
CA SER A 475 42.88 -2.25 -0.15
C SER A 475 42.45 -0.78 -0.13
N LEU A 476 41.38 -0.46 0.60
CA LEU A 476 40.90 0.91 0.76
C LEU A 476 42.02 1.85 1.26
N PHE A 477 42.96 1.33 2.05
CA PHE A 477 44.16 2.03 2.50
C PHE A 477 45.08 2.41 1.32
N ALA A 478 45.41 1.44 0.45
CA ALA A 478 46.23 1.68 -0.74
C ALA A 478 45.54 2.62 -1.74
N GLN A 479 44.22 2.54 -1.88
CA GLN A 479 43.44 3.48 -2.69
C GLN A 479 43.50 4.90 -2.13
N THR A 480 43.30 5.05 -0.82
CA THR A 480 43.35 6.37 -0.14
C THR A 480 44.71 7.03 -0.29
N ILE A 481 45.81 6.26 -0.14
CA ILE A 481 47.17 6.77 -0.37
C ILE A 481 47.35 7.21 -1.82
N ARG A 482 46.86 6.43 -2.80
CA ARG A 482 46.94 6.80 -4.22
C ARG A 482 46.19 8.11 -4.50
N ILE A 483 44.98 8.27 -3.97
CA ILE A 483 44.17 9.48 -4.12
C ILE A 483 44.90 10.69 -3.50
N TYR A 484 45.39 10.55 -2.26
CA TYR A 484 46.15 11.62 -1.61
C TYR A 484 47.39 12.04 -2.40
N LEU A 485 48.14 11.05 -2.92
CA LEU A 485 49.35 11.32 -3.72
C LEU A 485 49.01 11.95 -5.08
N SER A 486 47.89 11.60 -5.72
CA SER A 486 47.43 12.27 -6.94
C SER A 486 46.96 13.70 -6.67
N ASP A 487 46.24 13.95 -5.58
CA ASP A 487 45.77 15.30 -5.21
C ASP A 487 46.95 16.24 -4.91
N SER A 488 47.98 15.72 -4.23
CA SER A 488 49.19 16.48 -3.88
C SER A 488 50.12 16.77 -5.07
N SER A 489 49.94 16.09 -6.21
CA SER A 489 50.72 16.34 -7.44
C SER A 489 50.37 17.65 -8.17
N HIS A 490 49.37 18.39 -7.67
CA HIS A 490 49.08 19.77 -8.07
C HIS A 490 49.65 20.84 -7.12
N ALA A 491 50.39 20.46 -6.08
CA ALA A 491 51.13 21.35 -5.21
C ALA A 491 52.62 21.00 -5.25
N ALA A 492 53.21 21.11 -6.44
CA ALA A 492 54.66 21.11 -6.65
C ALA A 492 55.26 22.47 -6.27
#